data_AF-A0A7W1NQ22-F1
#
_entry.id   AF-A0A7W1NQ22-F1
#
_cell.length_a   1.000
_cell.length_b   1.000
_cell.length_c   1.000
_cell.angle_alpha   90.00
_cell.angle_beta   90.00
_cell.angle_gamma   90.00
#
_symmetry.space_group_name_H-M   'P 1'
#
loop_
_entity.id
_entity.type
_entity.pdbx_description
1 polymer ?
#
loop_
_entity_poly.entity_id
_entity_poly.type
_entity_poly.pdbx_seq_one_letter_code
_entity_poly.pdbx_strand_id
1 'polypeptide(L)'
;MDRISASGNLTIEHNIDHWRLLSTSNGQERTLLEAETGKPVSYIEIFGSKRRLPKGGKLSLDDIQRVVLGWSHEDECWHLGFLVEPELAEQRGSRWCELARWPDPETTVFNETASEAGRALARTLQRPFNLIEPDRSAAIAAGTIRQESVPPAPLRSLPIQFDQWTLTRQSALQFVRGSQWARQHVIRLLWYALLVIAYFVLSIVTLTQVIALPKPEFLPYLGLVVGIFLIAMMLYTFYELINRPNRVVVDNNGVEGLRGKNAAWQVPKESIAAVYVSEVVNRKGKKRVIYHGEINIHLKDDSFRSILEQPHTVEDDHAAPTPVTDDTVIPLTLYNAQTDLQMAGLHVAQTLGIECLYDQRIK
;
A
#
# COMPACT_ATOMS: atom_id res chain seq x y z
N MET A 1 -25.75 -11.47 29.37
CA MET A 1 -25.93 -11.92 27.97
C MET A 1 -24.97 -11.09 27.20
N ASP A 2 -23.91 -11.74 26.73
CA ASP A 2 -22.77 -11.06 26.13
C ASP A 2 -22.95 -11.04 24.61
N ARG A 3 -22.51 -9.95 23.98
CA ARG A 3 -22.69 -9.70 22.54
C ARG A 3 -21.33 -9.52 21.88
N ILE A 4 -21.10 -10.29 20.82
CA ILE A 4 -19.87 -10.28 20.04
C ILE A 4 -20.21 -9.95 18.58
N SER A 5 -19.68 -8.85 18.05
CA SER A 5 -19.84 -8.49 16.64
C SER A 5 -18.95 -9.34 15.75
N ALA A 6 -19.48 -9.79 14.61
CA ALA A 6 -18.78 -10.52 13.56
C ALA A 6 -19.05 -9.88 12.19
N SER A 7 -18.28 -10.27 11.18
CA SER A 7 -18.43 -9.69 9.83
C SER A 7 -19.77 -10.00 9.17
N GLY A 8 -20.16 -9.13 8.24
CA GLY A 8 -21.40 -9.29 7.47
C GLY A 8 -22.66 -8.93 8.24
N ASN A 9 -22.57 -7.93 9.13
CA ASN A 9 -23.66 -7.50 10.03
C ASN A 9 -24.19 -8.65 10.88
N LEU A 10 -23.28 -9.49 11.37
CA LEU A 10 -23.61 -10.61 12.24
C LEU A 10 -23.27 -10.24 13.69
N THR A 11 -24.13 -10.65 14.61
CA THR A 11 -23.91 -10.50 16.05
C THR A 11 -24.16 -11.84 16.70
N ILE A 12 -23.20 -12.29 17.50
CA ILE A 12 -23.34 -13.48 18.33
C ILE A 12 -23.80 -13.03 19.71
N GLU A 13 -24.88 -13.63 20.19
CA GLU A 13 -25.30 -13.49 21.59
C GLU A 13 -25.09 -14.81 22.32
N HIS A 14 -24.55 -14.76 23.53
CA HIS A 14 -24.48 -15.97 24.34
C HIS A 14 -24.68 -15.72 25.84
N ASN A 15 -25.08 -16.79 26.51
CA ASN A 15 -25.03 -16.96 27.96
C ASN A 15 -24.61 -18.40 28.27
N ILE A 16 -24.84 -18.88 29.49
CA ILE A 16 -24.43 -20.23 29.91
C ILE A 16 -25.18 -21.34 29.14
N ASP A 17 -26.46 -21.14 28.84
CA ASP A 17 -27.34 -22.19 28.31
C ASP A 17 -27.76 -21.96 26.84
N HIS A 18 -27.36 -20.82 26.28
CA HIS A 18 -27.91 -20.34 25.03
C HIS A 18 -26.85 -19.63 24.18
N TRP A 19 -26.88 -19.89 22.88
CA TRP A 19 -26.02 -19.25 21.89
C TRP A 19 -26.83 -18.93 20.63
N ARG A 20 -26.72 -17.70 20.11
CA ARG A 20 -27.48 -17.23 18.95
C ARG A 20 -26.58 -16.51 17.98
N LEU A 21 -26.82 -16.75 16.69
CA LEU A 21 -26.30 -15.93 15.61
C LEU A 21 -27.44 -15.07 15.07
N LEU A 22 -27.29 -13.77 15.20
CA LEU A 22 -28.22 -12.76 14.70
C LEU A 22 -27.64 -12.09 13.46
N SER A 23 -28.52 -11.68 12.55
CA SER A 23 -28.19 -10.73 11.49
C SER A 23 -28.93 -9.43 11.71
N THR A 24 -28.20 -8.32 11.62
CA THR A 24 -28.77 -6.99 11.69
C THR A 24 -28.91 -6.44 10.27
N SER A 25 -30.15 -6.39 9.76
CA SER A 25 -30.46 -5.81 8.45
C SER A 25 -31.55 -4.77 8.61
N ASN A 26 -31.33 -3.55 8.10
CA ASN A 26 -32.29 -2.45 8.15
C ASN A 26 -32.79 -2.11 9.57
N GLY A 27 -31.91 -2.23 10.58
CA GLY A 27 -32.25 -1.94 11.99
C GLY A 27 -33.10 -3.01 12.68
N GLN A 28 -33.43 -4.12 12.02
CA GLN A 28 -34.08 -5.27 12.64
C GLN A 28 -33.08 -6.41 12.84
N GLU A 29 -33.08 -6.98 14.04
CA GLU A 29 -32.31 -8.18 14.37
C GLU A 29 -33.14 -9.43 14.03
N ARG A 30 -32.54 -10.34 13.25
CA ARG A 30 -33.15 -11.63 12.89
C ARG A 30 -32.25 -12.77 13.31
N THR A 31 -32.76 -13.70 14.09
CA THR A 31 -32.06 -14.94 14.44
C THR A 31 -31.88 -15.82 13.22
N LEU A 32 -30.63 -16.13 12.89
CA LEU A 32 -30.25 -17.03 11.81
C LEU A 32 -30.10 -18.47 12.30
N LEU A 33 -29.46 -18.63 13.46
CA LEU A 33 -29.16 -19.90 14.09
C LEU A 33 -29.20 -19.73 15.61
N GLU A 34 -29.68 -20.76 16.30
CA GLU A 34 -29.88 -20.80 17.74
C GLU A 34 -29.53 -22.18 18.29
N ALA A 35 -28.77 -22.21 19.37
CA ALA A 35 -28.38 -23.39 20.10
C ALA A 35 -28.77 -23.24 21.56
N GLU A 36 -29.32 -24.31 22.13
CA GLU A 36 -29.68 -24.41 23.54
C GLU A 36 -29.17 -25.75 24.08
N THR A 37 -28.73 -25.76 25.33
CA THR A 37 -28.15 -26.94 25.95
C THR A 37 -29.07 -28.16 25.84
N GLY A 38 -28.56 -29.25 25.26
CA GLY A 38 -29.27 -30.52 25.12
C GLY A 38 -30.35 -30.56 24.02
N LYS A 39 -30.51 -29.49 23.22
CA LYS A 39 -31.46 -29.43 22.10
C LYS A 39 -30.74 -29.42 20.75
N PRO A 40 -31.39 -29.90 19.67
CA PRO A 40 -30.89 -29.71 18.32
C PRO A 40 -30.71 -28.24 17.97
N VAL A 41 -29.69 -27.92 17.19
CA VAL A 41 -29.44 -26.56 16.69
C VAL A 41 -30.55 -26.17 15.74
N SER A 42 -31.22 -25.07 16.00
CA SER A 42 -32.30 -24.54 15.16
C SER A 42 -31.78 -23.44 14.24
N TYR A 43 -32.21 -23.40 12.98
CA TYR A 43 -31.81 -22.37 12.03
C TYR A 43 -32.93 -22.06 11.04
N ILE A 44 -32.90 -20.84 10.50
CA ILE A 44 -33.85 -20.45 9.45
C ILE A 44 -33.50 -21.09 8.12
N GLU A 45 -34.53 -21.38 7.31
CA GLU A 45 -34.37 -22.10 6.04
C GLU A 45 -33.39 -21.44 5.06
N ILE A 46 -33.39 -20.10 4.97
CA ILE A 46 -32.47 -19.35 4.10
C ILE A 46 -31.01 -19.55 4.54
N PHE A 47 -30.76 -19.57 5.85
CA PHE A 47 -29.44 -19.81 6.40
C PHE A 47 -28.98 -21.25 6.12
N GLY A 48 -29.87 -22.21 6.38
CA GLY A 48 -29.62 -23.63 6.14
C GLY A 48 -29.36 -23.94 4.66
N SER A 49 -30.17 -23.40 3.76
CA SER A 49 -30.05 -23.63 2.31
C SER A 49 -28.70 -23.18 1.75
N LYS A 50 -28.22 -22.00 2.15
CA LYS A 50 -26.89 -21.49 1.73
C LYS A 50 -25.73 -22.38 2.19
N ARG A 51 -25.91 -23.09 3.31
CA ARG A 51 -24.90 -23.98 3.93
C ARG A 51 -25.15 -25.46 3.68
N ARG A 52 -26.15 -25.77 2.84
CA ARG A 52 -26.62 -27.12 2.51
C ARG A 52 -27.03 -27.96 3.74
N LEU A 53 -27.49 -27.32 4.82
CA LEU A 53 -27.95 -28.04 6.01
C LEU A 53 -29.23 -28.85 5.72
N PRO A 54 -29.54 -29.87 6.56
CA PRO A 54 -30.74 -30.68 6.39
C PRO A 54 -32.03 -29.85 6.24
N LYS A 55 -33.00 -30.40 5.54
CA LYS A 55 -34.33 -29.76 5.46
C LYS A 55 -35.03 -29.89 6.81
N GLY A 56 -35.74 -28.85 7.25
CA GLY A 56 -36.49 -28.84 8.51
C GLY A 56 -35.97 -27.87 9.58
N GLY A 57 -34.91 -27.12 9.29
CA GLY A 57 -34.46 -26.03 10.17
C GLY A 57 -33.87 -26.50 11.50
N LYS A 58 -33.49 -27.79 11.59
CA LYS A 58 -32.88 -28.41 12.76
C LYS A 58 -31.66 -29.23 12.35
N LEU A 59 -30.64 -29.24 13.19
CA LEU A 59 -29.42 -30.02 13.05
C LEU A 59 -29.20 -30.79 14.34
N SER A 60 -29.09 -32.12 14.27
CA SER A 60 -28.89 -32.94 15.45
C SER A 60 -27.53 -32.64 16.06
N LEU A 61 -27.43 -32.75 17.39
CA LEU A 61 -26.13 -32.65 18.06
C LEU A 61 -25.21 -33.80 17.62
N ASP A 62 -25.76 -34.96 17.29
CA ASP A 62 -25.01 -36.13 16.83
C ASP A 62 -24.43 -35.95 15.43
N ASP A 63 -24.95 -35.01 14.65
CA ASP A 63 -24.39 -34.65 13.34
C ASP A 63 -23.20 -33.66 13.48
N ILE A 64 -22.98 -33.10 14.67
CA ILE A 64 -21.93 -32.12 14.95
C ILE A 64 -20.82 -32.82 15.71
N GLN A 65 -19.68 -33.00 15.04
CA GLN A 65 -18.51 -33.62 15.67
C GLN A 65 -17.83 -32.67 16.66
N ARG A 66 -17.57 -31.43 16.25
CA ARG A 66 -16.89 -30.41 17.06
C ARG A 66 -17.13 -28.99 16.55
N VAL A 67 -16.90 -28.01 17.42
CA VAL A 67 -16.81 -26.60 17.06
C VAL A 67 -15.36 -26.26 16.77
N VAL A 68 -15.09 -25.59 15.65
CA VAL A 68 -13.73 -25.20 15.26
C VAL A 68 -13.68 -23.70 15.04
N LEU A 69 -12.63 -23.09 15.57
CA LEU A 69 -12.19 -21.76 15.20
C LEU A 69 -10.83 -21.89 14.54
N GLY A 70 -10.67 -21.38 13.33
CA GLY A 70 -9.39 -21.41 12.62
C GLY A 70 -9.13 -20.12 11.86
N TRP A 71 -7.87 -19.71 11.79
CA TRP A 71 -7.47 -18.57 10.97
C TRP A 71 -7.07 -19.05 9.56
N SER A 72 -7.58 -18.38 8.54
CA SER A 72 -7.32 -18.68 7.14
C SER A 72 -6.39 -17.64 6.53
N HIS A 73 -5.28 -18.12 5.94
CA HIS A 73 -4.32 -17.27 5.23
C HIS A 73 -4.86 -16.75 3.90
N GLU A 74 -5.83 -17.44 3.29
CA GLU A 74 -6.32 -17.08 1.95
C GLU A 74 -7.15 -15.80 1.97
N ASP A 75 -7.87 -15.55 3.07
CA ASP A 75 -8.77 -14.42 3.22
C ASP A 75 -8.53 -13.61 4.51
N GLU A 76 -7.45 -13.91 5.23
CA GLU A 76 -6.99 -13.17 6.42
C GLU A 76 -8.09 -13.03 7.49
N CYS A 77 -8.86 -14.11 7.67
CA CYS A 77 -10.02 -14.13 8.54
C CYS A 77 -9.95 -15.29 9.54
N TRP A 78 -10.39 -15.02 10.77
CA TRP A 78 -10.83 -16.05 11.69
C TRP A 78 -12.20 -16.58 11.25
N HIS A 79 -12.34 -17.90 11.18
CA HIS A 79 -13.58 -18.58 10.79
C HIS A 79 -14.06 -19.48 11.92
N LEU A 80 -15.27 -19.23 12.41
CA LEU A 80 -15.97 -20.06 13.39
C LEU A 80 -17.01 -20.91 12.69
N GLY A 81 -17.03 -22.21 13.01
CA GLY A 81 -18.00 -23.12 12.42
C GLY A 81 -18.01 -24.51 13.03
N PHE A 82 -18.79 -25.38 12.42
CA PHE A 82 -18.88 -26.79 12.78
C PHE A 82 -18.03 -27.63 11.85
N LEU A 83 -17.43 -28.67 12.43
CA LEU A 83 -17.07 -29.87 11.69
C LEU A 83 -18.21 -30.88 11.89
N VAL A 84 -18.88 -31.27 10.82
CA VAL A 84 -19.98 -32.24 10.86
C VAL A 84 -19.47 -33.68 10.69
N GLU A 85 -20.26 -34.64 11.13
CA GLU A 85 -19.94 -36.07 10.97
C GLU A 85 -19.92 -36.49 9.48
N PRO A 86 -19.18 -37.57 9.13
CA PRO A 86 -18.98 -38.01 7.74
C PRO A 86 -20.27 -38.18 6.92
N GLU A 87 -21.31 -38.76 7.52
CA GLU A 87 -22.58 -39.02 6.83
C GLU A 87 -23.26 -37.72 6.36
N LEU A 88 -23.32 -36.70 7.22
CA LEU A 88 -23.85 -35.40 6.85
C LEU A 88 -22.88 -34.65 5.91
N ALA A 89 -21.58 -34.84 6.08
CA ALA A 89 -20.57 -34.21 5.22
C ALA A 89 -20.69 -34.67 3.76
N GLU A 90 -20.94 -35.95 3.52
CA GLU A 90 -21.16 -36.52 2.17
C GLU A 90 -22.39 -35.91 1.49
N GLN A 91 -23.50 -35.76 2.24
CA GLN A 91 -24.71 -35.12 1.73
C GLN A 91 -24.51 -33.63 1.40
N ARG A 92 -23.69 -32.94 2.20
CA ARG A 92 -23.36 -31.50 2.01
C ARG A 92 -22.31 -31.26 0.92
N GLY A 93 -21.44 -32.23 0.71
CA GLY A 93 -20.20 -32.10 -0.08
C GLY A 93 -19.07 -31.38 0.68
N SER A 94 -19.19 -31.20 2.00
CA SER A 94 -18.12 -30.63 2.84
C SER A 94 -18.35 -30.95 4.31
N ARG A 95 -17.26 -31.27 5.03
CA ARG A 95 -17.26 -31.41 6.49
C ARG A 95 -17.37 -30.07 7.21
N TRP A 96 -16.97 -28.98 6.56
CA TRP A 96 -16.95 -27.64 7.16
C TRP A 96 -18.30 -26.95 7.01
N CYS A 97 -18.81 -26.37 8.09
CA CYS A 97 -19.99 -25.50 8.09
C CYS A 97 -19.66 -24.18 8.80
N GLU A 98 -19.29 -23.16 8.04
CA GLU A 98 -18.99 -21.83 8.56
C GLU A 98 -20.23 -21.15 9.15
N LEU A 99 -20.09 -20.48 10.29
CA LEU A 99 -21.16 -19.73 10.96
C LEU A 99 -20.90 -18.24 10.94
N ALA A 100 -19.71 -17.83 11.36
CA ALA A 100 -19.29 -16.45 11.50
C ALA A 100 -17.80 -16.32 11.20
N ARG A 101 -17.38 -15.10 10.85
CA ARG A 101 -15.98 -14.79 10.58
C ARG A 101 -15.59 -13.39 11.06
N TRP A 102 -14.29 -13.20 11.32
CA TRP A 102 -13.68 -11.94 11.72
C TRP A 102 -12.45 -11.68 10.84
N PRO A 103 -12.48 -10.66 9.96
CA PRO A 103 -11.32 -10.16 9.27
C PRO A 103 -10.31 -9.68 10.31
N ASP A 104 -9.17 -10.34 10.35
CA ASP A 104 -8.12 -10.09 11.32
C ASP A 104 -6.77 -10.33 10.64
N PRO A 105 -6.30 -9.36 9.83
CA PRO A 105 -5.02 -9.47 9.12
C PRO A 105 -3.82 -9.64 10.06
N GLU A 106 -3.92 -9.12 11.28
CA GLU A 106 -2.87 -9.20 12.30
C GLU A 106 -2.96 -10.50 13.11
N THR A 107 -4.00 -11.32 12.91
CA THR A 107 -4.32 -12.57 13.62
C THR A 107 -4.57 -12.45 15.13
N THR A 108 -4.24 -11.30 15.73
CA THR A 108 -4.27 -11.10 17.19
C THR A 108 -5.48 -10.32 17.67
N VAL A 109 -6.07 -9.47 16.83
CA VAL A 109 -7.09 -8.50 17.26
C VAL A 109 -8.37 -9.19 17.73
N PHE A 110 -8.80 -10.23 17.00
CA PHE A 110 -10.04 -10.93 17.26
C PHE A 110 -9.84 -12.33 17.82
N ASN A 111 -8.60 -12.78 18.07
CA ASN A 111 -8.32 -14.13 18.56
C ASN A 111 -9.07 -14.43 19.87
N GLU A 112 -8.95 -13.56 20.88
CA GLU A 112 -9.61 -13.76 22.18
C GLU A 112 -11.13 -13.73 22.04
N THR A 113 -11.67 -12.72 21.37
CA THR A 113 -13.11 -12.53 21.17
C THR A 113 -13.74 -13.68 20.36
N ALA A 114 -13.11 -14.09 19.26
CA ALA A 114 -13.58 -15.21 18.45
C ALA A 114 -13.45 -16.54 19.21
N SER A 115 -12.37 -16.72 19.97
CA SER A 115 -12.17 -17.89 20.84
C SER A 115 -13.23 -17.98 21.92
N GLU A 116 -13.61 -16.85 22.53
CA GLU A 116 -14.70 -16.78 23.48
C GLU A 116 -16.03 -17.22 22.85
N ALA A 117 -16.37 -16.67 21.68
CA ALA A 117 -17.58 -17.03 20.94
C ALA A 117 -17.63 -18.53 20.61
N GLY A 118 -16.50 -19.11 20.19
CA GLY A 118 -16.37 -20.53 19.87
C GLY A 118 -16.45 -21.43 21.09
N ARG A 119 -15.79 -21.07 22.20
CA ARG A 119 -15.87 -21.79 23.48
C ARG A 119 -17.27 -21.73 24.07
N ALA A 120 -17.97 -20.61 23.94
CA ALA A 120 -19.36 -20.49 24.36
C ALA A 120 -20.25 -21.47 23.59
N LEU A 121 -20.16 -21.48 22.26
CA LEU A 121 -20.92 -22.40 21.40
C LEU A 121 -20.62 -23.87 21.72
N ALA A 122 -19.35 -24.23 21.87
CA ALA A 122 -18.92 -25.58 22.21
C ALA A 122 -19.49 -26.06 23.55
N ARG A 123 -19.51 -25.18 24.56
CA ARG A 123 -20.13 -25.45 25.86
C ARG A 123 -21.63 -25.68 25.74
N THR A 124 -22.35 -24.80 25.03
CA THR A 124 -23.81 -24.94 24.82
C THR A 124 -24.15 -26.25 24.11
N LEU A 125 -23.36 -26.65 23.11
CA LEU A 125 -23.58 -27.88 22.36
C LEU A 125 -23.07 -29.15 23.06
N GLN A 126 -22.32 -29.01 24.15
CA GLN A 126 -21.58 -30.12 24.78
C GLN A 126 -20.71 -30.89 23.77
N ARG A 127 -20.02 -30.14 22.91
CA ARG A 127 -19.10 -30.67 21.90
C ARG A 127 -17.68 -30.12 22.10
N PRO A 128 -16.64 -30.85 21.66
CA PRO A 128 -15.27 -30.35 21.75
C PRO A 128 -15.09 -29.02 21.00
N PHE A 129 -14.26 -28.14 21.56
CA PHE A 129 -13.75 -26.94 20.88
C PHE A 129 -12.33 -27.22 20.38
N ASN A 130 -12.08 -26.92 19.11
CA ASN A 130 -10.74 -26.98 18.54
C ASN A 130 -10.32 -25.61 18.01
N LEU A 131 -9.24 -25.06 18.56
CA LEU A 131 -8.61 -23.85 18.06
C LEU A 131 -7.46 -24.24 17.14
N ILE A 132 -7.57 -23.85 15.88
CA ILE A 132 -6.47 -23.96 14.91
C ILE A 132 -5.78 -22.60 14.89
N GLU A 133 -4.68 -22.51 15.63
CA GLU A 133 -3.87 -21.30 15.65
C GLU A 133 -3.30 -20.99 14.25
N PRO A 134 -3.10 -19.71 13.92
CA PRO A 134 -2.37 -19.35 12.71
C PRO A 134 -0.99 -19.99 12.81
N ASP A 135 -0.67 -20.87 11.87
CA ASP A 135 0.62 -21.55 11.88
C ASP A 135 1.71 -20.49 11.68
N ARG A 136 2.38 -20.09 12.78
CA ARG A 136 3.48 -19.12 12.75
C ARG A 136 4.60 -19.59 11.82
N SER A 137 4.77 -20.91 11.68
CA SER A 137 5.71 -21.48 10.73
C SER A 137 5.22 -21.29 9.30
N ALA A 138 3.91 -21.38 9.04
CA ALA A 138 3.31 -21.07 7.73
C ALA A 138 3.21 -19.56 7.44
N ALA A 139 3.21 -18.67 8.43
CA ALA A 139 3.30 -17.22 8.18
C ALA A 139 4.75 -16.81 7.80
N ILE A 140 5.73 -17.34 8.53
CA ILE A 140 7.16 -17.18 8.18
C ILE A 140 7.46 -17.93 6.87
N ALA A 141 6.89 -19.12 6.67
CA ALA A 141 7.04 -19.90 5.45
C ALA A 141 6.12 -19.47 4.31
N ALA A 142 5.04 -18.73 4.49
CA ALA A 142 4.30 -18.14 3.36
C ALA A 142 5.02 -16.86 2.89
N GLY A 143 5.71 -16.17 3.80
CA GLY A 143 6.70 -15.15 3.46
C GLY A 143 7.95 -15.74 2.79
N THR A 144 8.39 -16.94 3.17
CA THR A 144 9.67 -17.53 2.71
C THR A 144 9.53 -18.59 1.58
N ILE A 145 8.48 -19.41 1.56
CA ILE A 145 8.25 -20.52 0.61
C ILE A 145 7.57 -20.08 -0.69
N ARG A 146 6.84 -18.95 -0.73
CA ARG A 146 6.50 -18.34 -2.03
C ARG A 146 7.75 -17.87 -2.80
N GLN A 147 8.89 -17.78 -2.14
CA GLN A 147 10.13 -17.25 -2.67
C GLN A 147 11.05 -18.33 -3.29
N GLU A 148 10.80 -19.63 -3.08
CA GLU A 148 11.80 -20.65 -3.42
C GLU A 148 11.45 -21.56 -4.61
N SER A 149 10.19 -21.60 -5.07
CA SER A 149 9.79 -22.44 -6.21
C SER A 149 9.57 -21.69 -7.54
N VAL A 150 9.62 -20.36 -7.55
CA VAL A 150 9.56 -19.55 -8.77
C VAL A 150 10.93 -18.89 -8.96
N PRO A 151 11.65 -19.15 -10.07
CA PRO A 151 12.91 -18.46 -10.31
C PRO A 151 12.65 -16.95 -10.28
N PRO A 152 13.51 -16.16 -9.61
CA PRO A 152 13.32 -14.72 -9.51
C PRO A 152 13.22 -14.15 -10.93
N ALA A 153 12.25 -13.24 -11.13
CA ALA A 153 12.15 -12.55 -12.39
C ALA A 153 13.51 -11.88 -12.69
N PRO A 154 14.06 -12.05 -13.90
CA PRO A 154 15.30 -11.38 -14.24
C PRO A 154 15.12 -9.87 -14.11
N LEU A 155 16.19 -9.16 -13.74
CA LEU A 155 16.21 -7.70 -13.76
C LEU A 155 15.66 -7.20 -15.10
N ARG A 156 14.74 -6.24 -15.04
CA ARG A 156 14.20 -5.59 -16.23
C ARG A 156 15.37 -5.06 -17.06
N SER A 157 15.30 -5.32 -18.35
CA SER A 157 16.30 -4.82 -19.29
C SER A 157 16.29 -3.29 -19.29
N LEU A 158 17.48 -2.71 -19.30
CA LEU A 158 17.65 -1.28 -19.48
C LEU A 158 17.40 -0.94 -20.96
N PRO A 159 16.81 0.22 -21.29
CA PRO A 159 16.55 1.37 -20.41
C PRO A 159 15.24 1.29 -19.62
N ILE A 160 15.24 1.82 -18.39
CA ILE A 160 14.02 2.00 -17.59
C ILE A 160 13.72 3.50 -17.50
N GLN A 161 12.47 3.91 -17.73
CA GLN A 161 12.05 5.32 -17.75
C GLN A 161 11.26 5.68 -16.48
N PHE A 162 11.54 6.86 -15.92
CA PHE A 162 10.96 7.38 -14.68
C PHE A 162 10.58 8.84 -14.86
N ASP A 163 9.36 9.14 -15.27
CA ASP A 163 8.93 10.52 -15.50
C ASP A 163 9.91 11.27 -16.43
N GLN A 164 10.81 12.09 -15.88
CA GLN A 164 11.82 12.85 -16.60
C GLN A 164 13.23 12.24 -16.58
N TRP A 165 13.40 11.06 -16.00
CA TRP A 165 14.67 10.35 -15.92
C TRP A 165 14.65 9.06 -16.72
N THR A 166 15.82 8.63 -17.16
CA THR A 166 15.99 7.33 -17.80
C THR A 166 17.25 6.68 -17.25
N LEU A 167 17.10 5.48 -16.71
CA LEU A 167 18.21 4.64 -16.31
C LEU A 167 18.73 3.88 -17.52
N THR A 168 20.00 4.09 -17.85
CA THR A 168 20.67 3.44 -18.97
C THR A 168 22.01 2.85 -18.50
N ARG A 169 22.50 1.82 -19.19
CA ARG A 169 23.83 1.26 -18.96
C ARG A 169 24.64 1.41 -20.24
N GLN A 170 25.66 2.27 -20.19
CA GLN A 170 26.63 2.45 -21.28
C GLN A 170 27.96 1.83 -20.82
N SER A 171 28.91 2.64 -20.34
CA SER A 171 30.11 2.17 -19.64
C SER A 171 29.88 1.99 -18.13
N ALA A 172 28.99 2.80 -17.56
CA ALA A 172 28.53 2.75 -16.18
C ALA A 172 27.00 2.84 -16.16
N LEU A 173 26.40 2.56 -15.00
CA LEU A 173 24.97 2.76 -14.80
C LEU A 173 24.73 4.26 -14.64
N GLN A 174 23.80 4.84 -15.41
CA GLN A 174 23.55 6.27 -15.36
C GLN A 174 22.06 6.61 -15.43
N PHE A 175 21.62 7.48 -14.54
CA PHE A 175 20.36 8.19 -14.64
C PHE A 175 20.58 9.44 -15.47
N VAL A 176 19.89 9.55 -16.60
CA VAL A 176 19.96 10.71 -17.49
C VAL A 176 18.64 11.43 -17.46
N ARG A 177 18.67 12.74 -17.18
CA ARG A 177 17.47 13.56 -17.23
C ARG A 177 17.11 13.89 -18.69
N GLY A 178 15.86 13.68 -19.05
CA GLY A 178 15.32 13.95 -20.38
C GLY A 178 15.42 15.43 -20.74
N SER A 179 15.62 15.71 -22.03
CA SER A 179 15.67 17.07 -22.57
C SER A 179 14.35 17.84 -22.40
N GLN A 180 13.24 17.12 -22.17
CA GLN A 180 11.94 17.71 -21.89
C GLN A 180 11.94 18.56 -20.62
N TRP A 181 12.68 18.17 -19.56
CA TRP A 181 12.79 18.97 -18.33
C TRP A 181 13.39 20.35 -18.61
N ALA A 182 14.54 20.40 -19.28
CA ALA A 182 15.20 21.65 -19.63
C ALA A 182 14.31 22.51 -20.54
N ARG A 183 13.64 21.89 -21.52
CA ARG A 183 12.72 22.59 -22.43
C ARG A 183 11.53 23.19 -21.68
N GLN A 184 10.92 22.47 -20.73
CA GLN A 184 9.83 23.00 -19.91
C GLN A 184 10.27 24.19 -19.06
N HIS A 185 11.47 24.15 -18.49
CA HIS A 185 12.01 25.27 -17.70
C HIS A 185 12.30 26.49 -18.58
N VAL A 186 12.86 26.30 -19.78
CA VAL A 186 13.11 27.39 -20.73
C VAL A 186 11.80 28.02 -21.21
N ILE A 187 10.79 27.22 -21.55
CA ILE A 187 9.47 27.74 -21.96
C ILE A 187 8.84 28.54 -20.82
N ARG A 188 8.91 28.03 -19.57
CA ARG A 188 8.42 28.74 -18.40
C ARG A 188 9.16 30.07 -18.17
N LEU A 189 10.47 30.08 -18.34
CA LEU A 189 11.31 31.29 -18.25
C LEU A 189 10.89 32.33 -19.28
N LEU A 190 10.71 31.91 -20.55
CA LEU A 190 10.25 32.80 -21.64
C LEU A 190 8.85 33.35 -21.37
N TRP A 191 7.95 32.51 -20.85
CA TRP A 191 6.59 32.92 -20.49
C TRP A 191 6.60 33.94 -19.36
N TYR A 192 7.37 33.71 -18.29
CA TYR A 192 7.52 34.67 -17.21
C TYR A 192 8.15 35.98 -17.68
N ALA A 193 9.18 35.92 -18.55
CA ALA A 193 9.77 37.12 -19.13
C ALA A 193 8.73 37.95 -19.92
N LEU A 194 7.89 37.28 -20.73
CA LEU A 194 6.81 37.94 -21.47
C LEU A 194 5.79 38.60 -20.52
N LEU A 195 5.36 37.89 -19.48
CA LEU A 195 4.41 38.43 -18.49
C LEU A 195 5.00 39.61 -17.72
N VAL A 196 6.27 39.52 -17.31
CA VAL A 196 6.99 40.63 -16.66
C VAL A 196 6.94 41.87 -17.56
N ILE A 197 7.32 41.75 -18.83
CA ILE A 197 7.28 42.86 -19.79
C ILE A 197 5.86 43.44 -19.88
N ALA A 198 4.84 42.59 -20.04
CA ALA A 198 3.46 43.03 -20.13
C ALA A 198 3.00 43.80 -18.88
N TYR A 199 3.25 43.28 -17.69
CA TYR A 199 2.87 43.92 -16.42
C TYR A 199 3.59 45.26 -16.23
N PHE A 200 4.91 45.31 -16.45
CA PHE A 200 5.66 46.56 -16.32
C PHE A 200 5.21 47.60 -17.34
N VAL A 201 5.02 47.24 -18.61
CA VAL A 201 4.55 48.17 -19.65
C VAL A 201 3.15 48.68 -19.33
N LEU A 202 2.20 47.80 -18.98
CA LEU A 202 0.84 48.21 -18.64
C LEU A 202 0.81 49.12 -17.41
N SER A 203 1.55 48.78 -16.35
CA SER A 203 1.66 49.59 -15.15
C SER A 203 2.27 50.97 -15.43
N ILE A 204 3.37 51.03 -16.18
CA ILE A 204 4.06 52.30 -16.51
C ILE A 204 3.19 53.17 -17.42
N VAL A 205 2.59 52.61 -18.49
CA VAL A 205 1.70 53.35 -19.39
C VAL A 205 0.51 53.90 -18.63
N THR A 206 -0.08 53.12 -17.72
CA THR A 206 -1.23 53.56 -16.92
C THR A 206 -0.86 54.66 -15.92
N LEU A 207 0.36 54.64 -15.37
CA LEU A 207 0.85 55.69 -14.48
C LEU A 207 1.30 56.97 -15.21
N THR A 208 1.64 56.88 -16.50
CA THR A 208 2.18 58.00 -17.29
C THR A 208 1.15 58.68 -18.19
N GLN A 209 0.03 58.01 -18.51
CA GLN A 209 -1.05 58.64 -19.26
C GLN A 209 -1.82 59.66 -18.40
N VAL A 210 -2.20 60.78 -19.03
CA VAL A 210 -2.95 61.90 -18.43
C VAL A 210 -4.44 61.53 -18.19
N ILE A 211 -4.82 60.28 -18.45
CA ILE A 211 -6.18 59.78 -18.28
C ILE A 211 -6.38 59.40 -16.81
N ALA A 212 -7.59 59.57 -16.28
CA ALA A 212 -7.90 59.22 -14.90
C ALA A 212 -7.48 57.78 -14.57
N LEU A 213 -6.88 57.58 -13.38
CA LEU A 213 -6.43 56.29 -12.88
C LEU A 213 -7.58 55.26 -12.90
N PRO A 214 -7.30 53.98 -13.24
CA PRO A 214 -8.32 52.94 -13.18
C PRO A 214 -8.80 52.80 -11.74
N LYS A 215 -10.11 52.58 -11.55
CA LYS A 215 -10.66 52.26 -10.24
C LYS A 215 -10.70 50.73 -10.08
N PRO A 216 -10.11 50.16 -9.02
CA PRO A 216 -9.41 50.85 -7.93
C PRO A 216 -7.98 51.30 -8.27
N GLU A 217 -7.56 52.44 -7.70
CA GLU A 217 -6.31 53.15 -8.04
C GLU A 217 -5.03 52.38 -7.72
N PHE A 218 -5.11 51.30 -6.93
CA PHE A 218 -3.96 50.46 -6.60
C PHE A 218 -3.58 49.46 -7.71
N LEU A 219 -4.41 49.29 -8.75
CA LEU A 219 -4.19 48.30 -9.81
C LEU A 219 -2.83 48.42 -10.52
N PRO A 220 -2.33 49.62 -10.89
CA PRO A 220 -1.03 49.73 -11.55
C PRO A 220 0.13 49.31 -10.64
N TYR A 221 0.05 49.62 -9.33
CA TYR A 221 1.04 49.22 -8.34
C TYR A 221 1.01 47.71 -8.11
N LEU A 222 -0.17 47.10 -8.09
CA LEU A 222 -0.32 45.64 -8.03
C LEU A 222 0.39 44.96 -9.21
N GLY A 223 0.26 45.52 -10.42
CA GLY A 223 0.98 45.03 -11.60
C GLY A 223 2.50 45.04 -11.43
N LEU A 224 3.07 46.08 -10.82
CA LEU A 224 4.51 46.14 -10.52
C LEU A 224 4.94 45.09 -9.48
N VAL A 225 4.13 44.90 -8.42
CA VAL A 225 4.39 43.87 -7.40
C VAL A 225 4.39 42.48 -8.02
N VAL A 226 3.39 42.18 -8.86
CA VAL A 226 3.32 40.92 -9.61
C VAL A 226 4.53 40.76 -10.52
N GLY A 227 4.95 41.83 -11.22
CA GLY A 227 6.17 41.83 -12.04
C GLY A 227 7.43 41.48 -11.25
N ILE A 228 7.63 42.07 -10.07
CA ILE A 228 8.76 41.76 -9.18
C ILE A 228 8.73 40.29 -8.74
N PHE A 229 7.55 39.78 -8.36
CA PHE A 229 7.41 38.39 -7.96
C PHE A 229 7.75 37.42 -9.10
N LEU A 230 7.30 37.71 -10.33
CA LEU A 230 7.65 36.93 -11.51
C LEU A 230 9.15 36.96 -11.80
N ILE A 231 9.84 38.08 -11.60
CA ILE A 231 11.30 38.16 -11.70
C ILE A 231 11.96 37.25 -10.67
N ALA A 232 11.50 37.25 -9.41
CA ALA A 232 12.03 36.36 -8.39
C ALA A 232 11.85 34.88 -8.75
N MET A 233 10.68 34.50 -9.26
CA MET A 233 10.43 33.14 -9.78
C MET A 233 11.32 32.78 -10.97
N MET A 234 11.57 33.74 -11.87
CA MET A 234 12.46 33.58 -13.02
C MET A 234 13.90 33.31 -12.56
N LEU A 235 14.41 34.09 -11.60
CA LEU A 235 15.73 33.90 -11.00
C LEU A 235 15.86 32.55 -10.30
N TYR A 236 14.83 32.15 -9.54
CA TYR A 236 14.81 30.83 -8.90
C TYR A 236 14.83 29.68 -9.92
N THR A 237 13.99 29.76 -10.96
CA THR A 237 13.95 28.75 -12.03
C THR A 237 15.29 28.66 -12.77
N PHE A 238 15.93 29.81 -13.01
CA PHE A 238 17.25 29.87 -13.62
C PHE A 238 18.33 29.29 -12.70
N TYR A 239 18.30 29.61 -11.41
CA TYR A 239 19.18 29.02 -10.41
C TYR A 239 19.03 27.50 -10.37
N GLU A 240 17.82 26.98 -10.44
CA GLU A 240 17.56 25.54 -10.45
C GLU A 240 18.08 24.85 -11.72
N LEU A 241 17.86 25.48 -12.89
CA LEU A 241 18.37 25.01 -14.18
C LEU A 241 19.90 24.93 -14.18
N ILE A 242 20.55 25.82 -13.43
CA ILE A 242 21.98 25.86 -13.26
C ILE A 242 22.44 24.88 -12.17
N ASN A 243 21.85 24.83 -10.99
CA ASN A 243 22.50 24.09 -9.91
C ASN A 243 22.07 22.62 -9.80
N ARG A 244 21.03 22.19 -10.50
CA ARG A 244 20.61 20.78 -10.46
C ARG A 244 21.44 19.88 -11.39
N PRO A 245 21.90 18.70 -10.92
CA PRO A 245 22.51 17.68 -11.76
C PRO A 245 21.57 17.22 -12.87
N ASN A 246 22.11 16.97 -14.05
CA ASN A 246 21.36 16.43 -15.19
C ASN A 246 21.67 14.95 -15.46
N ARG A 247 22.71 14.42 -14.80
CA ARG A 247 23.11 13.02 -14.90
C ARG A 247 23.59 12.55 -13.53
N VAL A 248 23.20 11.35 -13.13
CA VAL A 248 23.78 10.68 -11.96
C VAL A 248 24.42 9.39 -12.46
N VAL A 249 25.70 9.21 -12.17
CA VAL A 249 26.49 8.03 -12.58
C VAL A 249 26.71 7.17 -11.34
N VAL A 250 26.49 5.87 -11.49
CA VAL A 250 26.72 4.85 -10.47
C VAL A 250 27.70 3.85 -11.06
N ASP A 251 28.84 3.68 -10.40
CA ASP A 251 29.89 2.75 -10.77
C ASP A 251 30.38 1.97 -9.54
N ASN A 252 31.47 1.21 -9.69
CA ASN A 252 32.04 0.45 -8.58
C ASN A 252 32.75 1.34 -7.54
N ASN A 253 33.03 2.61 -7.85
CA ASN A 253 33.74 3.55 -7.00
C ASN A 253 32.77 4.41 -6.16
N GLY A 254 31.51 4.55 -6.61
CA GLY A 254 30.48 5.23 -5.85
C GLY A 254 29.37 5.82 -6.72
N VAL A 255 28.82 6.95 -6.26
CA VAL A 255 27.73 7.66 -6.91
C VAL A 255 28.13 9.12 -7.14
N GLU A 256 27.99 9.59 -8.38
CA GLU A 256 28.36 10.94 -8.78
C GLU A 256 27.20 11.67 -9.44
N GLY A 257 26.86 12.85 -8.90
CA GLY A 257 25.93 13.78 -9.54
C GLY A 257 26.68 14.71 -10.47
N LEU A 258 26.52 14.52 -11.77
CA LEU A 258 27.15 15.33 -12.80
C LEU A 258 26.20 16.41 -13.33
N ARG A 259 26.79 17.57 -13.60
CA ARG A 259 26.21 18.61 -14.44
C ARG A 259 27.09 18.82 -15.65
N GLY A 260 26.67 18.23 -16.78
CA GLY A 260 27.51 18.18 -17.97
C GLY A 260 28.78 17.37 -17.69
N LYS A 261 29.94 18.05 -17.64
CA LYS A 261 31.25 17.43 -17.35
C LYS A 261 31.70 17.59 -15.90
N ASN A 262 31.08 18.47 -15.12
CA ASN A 262 31.52 18.79 -13.76
C ASN A 262 30.74 17.96 -12.75
N ALA A 263 31.44 17.41 -11.76
CA ALA A 263 30.80 16.79 -10.59
C ALA A 263 30.22 17.87 -9.68
N ALA A 264 28.90 17.90 -9.54
CA ALA A 264 28.23 18.74 -8.56
C ALA A 264 28.36 18.14 -7.15
N TRP A 265 28.45 16.81 -7.07
CA TRP A 265 28.70 16.08 -5.84
C TRP A 265 29.16 14.65 -6.15
N GLN A 266 29.84 14.04 -5.20
CA GLN A 266 30.34 12.68 -5.26
C GLN A 266 30.20 12.02 -3.90
N VAL A 267 29.78 10.77 -3.88
CA VAL A 267 29.72 9.93 -2.68
C VAL A 267 30.51 8.66 -2.97
N PRO A 268 31.63 8.43 -2.29
CA PRO A 268 32.43 7.24 -2.53
C PRO A 268 31.76 5.99 -1.92
N LYS A 269 31.95 4.83 -2.56
CA LYS A 269 31.29 3.58 -2.18
C LYS A 269 31.53 3.21 -0.72
N GLU A 270 32.73 3.45 -0.18
CA GLU A 270 33.05 3.12 1.21
C GLU A 270 32.23 3.89 2.25
N SER A 271 31.63 5.01 1.87
CA SER A 271 30.75 5.81 2.74
C SER A 271 29.29 5.37 2.69
N ILE A 272 28.91 4.51 1.73
CA ILE A 272 27.53 4.07 1.52
C ILE A 272 27.27 2.81 2.35
N ALA A 273 26.18 2.84 3.12
CA ALA A 273 25.70 1.70 3.90
C ALA A 273 24.72 0.86 3.07
N ALA A 274 23.67 1.49 2.54
CA ALA A 274 22.61 0.81 1.78
C ALA A 274 21.97 1.72 0.73
N VAL A 275 21.27 1.14 -0.24
CA VAL A 275 20.38 1.86 -1.16
C VAL A 275 18.95 1.76 -0.64
N TYR A 276 18.28 2.88 -0.48
CA TYR A 276 16.87 2.95 -0.10
C TYR A 276 15.99 3.31 -1.30
N VAL A 277 14.93 2.55 -1.48
CA VAL A 277 13.81 2.91 -2.35
C VAL A 277 12.62 3.21 -1.46
N SER A 278 12.15 4.46 -1.45
CA SER A 278 11.01 4.87 -0.64
C SER A 278 9.81 5.16 -1.53
N GLU A 279 8.66 4.56 -1.26
CA GLU A 279 7.42 4.80 -2.02
C GLU A 279 6.25 5.10 -1.08
N VAL A 280 5.56 6.21 -1.34
CA VAL A 280 4.31 6.58 -0.66
C VAL A 280 3.15 6.04 -1.47
N VAL A 281 2.42 5.08 -0.91
CA VAL A 281 1.35 4.35 -1.60
C VAL A 281 0.00 4.64 -0.98
N ASN A 282 -1.05 4.72 -1.82
CA ASN A 282 -2.43 4.64 -1.36
C ASN A 282 -3.08 3.38 -1.94
N ARG A 283 -3.86 2.70 -1.10
CA ARG A 283 -4.57 1.46 -1.42
C ARG A 283 -6.09 1.65 -1.51
N LYS A 284 -6.57 2.82 -1.95
CA LYS A 284 -8.00 3.02 -2.25
C LYS A 284 -8.41 2.26 -3.52
N GLY A 285 -8.78 0.99 -3.37
CA GLY A 285 -9.37 0.14 -4.41
C GLY A 285 -8.45 -0.96 -4.93
N LYS A 286 -8.78 -1.53 -6.09
CA LYS A 286 -8.02 -2.65 -6.72
C LYS A 286 -6.67 -2.23 -7.30
N LYS A 287 -6.41 -0.93 -7.43
CA LYS A 287 -5.18 -0.37 -8.03
C LYS A 287 -4.29 0.24 -6.96
N ARG A 288 -2.99 -0.01 -7.06
CA ARG A 288 -1.97 0.63 -6.23
C ARG A 288 -1.61 1.97 -6.88
N VAL A 289 -1.72 3.05 -6.09
CA VAL A 289 -1.36 4.39 -6.56
C VAL A 289 -0.15 4.86 -5.78
N ILE A 290 0.98 5.04 -6.46
CA ILE A 290 2.22 5.56 -5.90
C ILE A 290 2.18 7.08 -6.04
N TYR A 291 2.10 7.83 -4.94
CA TYR A 291 2.02 9.29 -4.95
C TYR A 291 3.39 9.94 -5.05
N HIS A 292 4.38 9.27 -4.49
CA HIS A 292 5.74 9.76 -4.38
C HIS A 292 6.68 8.57 -4.35
N GLY A 293 7.78 8.65 -5.08
CA GLY A 293 8.82 7.64 -5.07
C GLY A 293 10.20 8.30 -5.06
N GLU A 294 11.15 7.76 -4.33
CA GLU A 294 12.52 8.25 -4.32
C GLU A 294 13.53 7.12 -4.18
N ILE A 295 14.73 7.34 -4.74
CA ILE A 295 15.89 6.48 -4.53
C ILE A 295 16.93 7.30 -3.78
N ASN A 296 17.29 6.83 -2.60
CA ASN A 296 18.27 7.44 -1.72
C ASN A 296 19.44 6.47 -1.47
N ILE A 297 20.63 7.01 -1.23
CA ILE A 297 21.71 6.26 -0.60
C ILE A 297 21.79 6.66 0.88
N HIS A 298 21.79 5.65 1.75
CA HIS A 298 22.05 5.83 3.18
C HIS A 298 23.56 5.76 3.41
N LEU A 299 24.07 6.78 4.07
CA LEU A 299 25.49 6.91 4.37
C LEU A 299 25.78 6.37 5.77
N LYS A 300 27.03 5.96 6.00
CA LYS A 300 27.47 5.42 7.30
C LYS A 300 27.42 6.45 8.45
N ASP A 301 27.30 7.72 8.14
CA ASP A 301 27.09 8.81 9.10
C ASP A 301 25.61 9.04 9.43
N ASP A 302 24.74 8.12 9.01
CA ASP A 302 23.28 8.14 9.18
C ASP A 302 22.56 9.24 8.39
N SER A 303 23.26 9.90 7.46
CA SER A 303 22.65 10.85 6.54
C SER A 303 22.16 10.17 5.26
N PHE A 304 21.21 10.82 4.58
CA PHE A 304 20.67 10.35 3.31
C PHE A 304 21.05 11.29 2.17
N ARG A 305 21.31 10.71 1.01
CA ARG A 305 21.53 11.45 -0.22
C ARG A 305 20.57 10.98 -1.31
N SER A 306 19.77 11.90 -1.83
CA SER A 306 18.86 11.60 -2.94
C SER A 306 19.59 11.46 -4.26
N ILE A 307 19.35 10.33 -4.93
CA ILE A 307 19.78 10.04 -6.30
C ILE A 307 18.69 10.51 -7.27
N LEU A 308 17.45 10.12 -6.99
CA LEU A 308 16.30 10.31 -7.86
C LEU A 308 15.05 10.52 -7.03
N GLU A 309 14.22 11.47 -7.48
CA GLU A 309 12.92 11.78 -6.91
C GLU A 309 11.89 11.73 -8.03
N GLN A 310 10.77 11.07 -7.75
CA GLN A 310 9.61 10.93 -8.61
C GLN A 310 8.41 11.58 -7.91
N PRO A 311 8.15 12.86 -8.20
CA PRO A 311 7.13 13.64 -7.49
C PRO A 311 5.71 13.40 -8.03
N HIS A 312 5.56 12.69 -9.15
CA HIS A 312 4.27 12.50 -9.81
C HIS A 312 3.63 11.18 -9.42
N THR A 313 2.30 11.22 -9.29
CA THR A 313 1.50 10.03 -9.05
C THR A 313 1.59 9.06 -10.23
N VAL A 314 1.97 7.82 -9.95
CA VAL A 314 1.94 6.72 -10.90
C VAL A 314 0.90 5.69 -10.46
N GLU A 315 -0.03 5.38 -11.36
CA GLU A 315 -0.87 4.20 -11.21
C GLU A 315 -0.05 2.99 -11.60
N ASP A 316 0.09 2.05 -10.66
CA ASP A 316 0.69 0.76 -10.95
C ASP A 316 -0.43 -0.20 -11.39
N ASP A 317 -0.31 -0.69 -12.62
CA ASP A 317 -1.25 -1.68 -13.18
C ASP A 317 -0.93 -3.11 -12.70
N HIS A 318 0.17 -3.31 -11.95
CA HIS A 318 0.46 -4.58 -11.33
C HIS A 318 -0.46 -4.86 -10.14
N ALA A 319 -0.91 -6.12 -10.01
CA ALA A 319 -1.72 -6.55 -8.89
C ALA A 319 -0.95 -6.37 -7.58
N ALA A 320 -1.55 -5.68 -6.61
CA ALA A 320 -0.94 -5.46 -5.30
C ALA A 320 -0.58 -6.82 -4.65
N PRO A 321 0.66 -7.03 -4.19
CA PRO A 321 0.99 -8.20 -3.39
C PRO A 321 0.31 -8.12 -2.03
N THR A 322 0.29 -9.26 -1.34
CA THR A 322 -0.20 -9.48 0.03
C THR A 322 0.14 -8.29 0.94
N PRO A 323 -0.82 -7.81 1.76
CA PRO A 323 -0.70 -6.52 2.41
C PRO A 323 0.42 -6.53 3.46
N VAL A 324 1.56 -5.93 3.12
CA VAL A 324 2.39 -5.29 4.13
C VAL A 324 1.61 -4.06 4.56
N THR A 325 0.90 -4.17 5.68
CA THR A 325 -0.06 -3.18 6.19
C THR A 325 0.61 -2.08 6.99
N ASP A 326 1.89 -2.27 7.32
CA ASP A 326 2.64 -1.36 8.18
C ASP A 326 3.72 -0.59 7.40
N ASP A 327 3.95 0.65 7.84
CA ASP A 327 5.12 1.44 7.48
C ASP A 327 6.37 0.65 7.92
N THR A 328 7.01 -0.01 6.96
CA THR A 328 8.07 -0.97 7.22
C THR A 328 9.18 -0.82 6.20
N VAL A 329 10.39 -1.01 6.70
CA VAL A 329 11.60 -1.13 5.88
C VAL A 329 11.89 -2.61 5.72
N ILE A 330 11.83 -3.11 4.49
CA ILE A 330 12.12 -4.51 4.17
C ILE A 330 13.28 -4.61 3.17
N PRO A 331 14.08 -5.69 3.19
CA PRO A 331 15.06 -5.93 2.14
C PRO A 331 14.38 -6.01 0.76
N LEU A 332 14.87 -5.21 -0.19
CA LEU A 332 14.44 -5.25 -1.58
C LEU A 332 15.28 -6.28 -2.34
N THR A 333 14.61 -7.21 -2.98
CA THR A 333 15.17 -8.33 -3.73
C THR A 333 14.42 -8.50 -5.05
N LEU A 334 14.93 -9.33 -5.96
CA LEU A 334 14.24 -9.63 -7.22
C LEU A 334 12.88 -10.32 -7.05
N TYR A 335 12.60 -10.83 -5.86
CA TYR A 335 11.35 -11.53 -5.55
C TYR A 335 10.21 -10.60 -5.14
N ASN A 336 10.53 -9.45 -4.56
CA ASN A 336 9.55 -8.47 -4.09
C ASN A 336 9.62 -7.13 -4.85
N ALA A 337 10.55 -6.96 -5.79
CA ALA A 337 10.57 -5.80 -6.69
C ALA A 337 9.51 -5.93 -7.79
N GLN A 338 8.69 -4.89 -7.92
CA GLN A 338 7.52 -4.85 -8.77
C GLN A 338 7.50 -3.60 -9.63
N THR A 339 7.79 -2.46 -9.00
CA THR A 339 7.78 -1.16 -9.67
C THR A 339 9.07 -0.96 -10.45
N ASP A 340 9.02 -0.13 -11.49
CA ASP A 340 10.24 0.25 -12.19
C ASP A 340 11.25 0.89 -11.23
N LEU A 341 10.78 1.65 -10.23
CA LEU A 341 11.63 2.38 -9.30
C LEU A 341 12.41 1.42 -8.39
N GLN A 342 11.71 0.38 -7.90
CA GLN A 342 12.32 -0.73 -7.18
C GLN A 342 13.36 -1.46 -8.04
N MET A 343 13.05 -1.71 -9.32
CA MET A 343 14.01 -2.33 -10.25
C MET A 343 15.22 -1.44 -10.51
N ALA A 344 15.06 -0.12 -10.57
CA ALA A 344 16.18 0.82 -10.64
C ALA A 344 17.04 0.78 -9.37
N GLY A 345 16.41 0.76 -8.18
CA GLY A 345 17.12 0.61 -6.91
C GLY A 345 17.98 -0.65 -6.87
N LEU A 346 17.44 -1.77 -7.33
CA LEU A 346 18.18 -3.03 -7.45
C LEU A 346 19.36 -2.94 -8.42
N HIS A 347 19.21 -2.28 -9.58
CA HIS A 347 20.33 -2.05 -10.49
C HIS A 347 21.45 -1.22 -9.84
N VAL A 348 21.10 -0.20 -9.05
CA VAL A 348 22.05 0.63 -8.31
C VAL A 348 22.76 -0.20 -7.25
N ALA A 349 22.02 -0.92 -6.42
CA ALA A 349 22.55 -1.77 -5.36
C ALA A 349 23.46 -2.88 -5.91
N GLN A 350 23.08 -3.52 -7.02
CA GLN A 350 23.90 -4.54 -7.67
C GLN A 350 25.20 -3.96 -8.25
N THR A 351 25.15 -2.73 -8.81
CA THR A 351 26.35 -2.06 -9.33
C THR A 351 27.31 -1.69 -8.20
N LEU A 352 26.78 -1.24 -7.06
CA LEU A 352 27.57 -0.91 -5.89
C LEU A 352 28.00 -2.15 -5.08
N GLY A 353 27.33 -3.29 -5.25
CA GLY A 353 27.56 -4.50 -4.45
C GLY A 353 27.17 -4.34 -2.98
N ILE A 354 26.07 -3.64 -2.72
CA ILE A 354 25.52 -3.38 -1.38
C ILE A 354 24.05 -3.79 -1.32
N GLU A 355 23.47 -3.79 -0.11
CA GLU A 355 22.07 -4.13 0.06
C GLU A 355 21.12 -3.03 -0.45
N CYS A 356 19.93 -3.44 -0.86
CA CYS A 356 18.83 -2.55 -1.21
C CYS A 356 17.70 -2.75 -0.22
N LEU A 357 17.16 -1.66 0.31
CA LEU A 357 16.07 -1.63 1.26
C LEU A 357 14.89 -0.88 0.63
N TYR A 358 13.69 -1.33 0.94
CA TYR A 358 12.44 -0.75 0.48
C TYR A 358 11.66 -0.23 1.68
N ASP A 359 11.43 1.08 1.71
CA ASP A 359 10.65 1.81 2.71
C ASP A 359 9.28 2.13 2.12
N GLN A 360 8.27 1.37 2.54
CA GLN A 360 6.90 1.63 2.11
C GLN A 360 6.20 2.51 3.13
N ARG A 361 5.60 3.61 2.68
CA ARG A 361 4.76 4.49 3.51
C ARG A 361 3.33 4.56 3.01
N ILE A 362 2.36 4.50 3.91
CA ILE A 362 0.94 4.55 3.54
C ILE A 362 0.39 5.96 3.73
N LYS A 363 -0.36 6.45 2.73
CA LYS A 363 -0.98 7.79 2.71
C LYS A 363 -2.44 7.80 3.14
#